data_AF-A0A934JPT2-F1
#
_entry.id   AF-A0A934JPT2-F1
#
_cell.length_a   1.000
_cell.length_b   1.000
_cell.length_c   1.000
_cell.angle_alpha   90.00
_cell.angle_beta   90.00
_cell.angle_gamma   90.00
#
_symmetry.space_group_name_H-M   'P 1'
#
loop_
_entity.id
_entity.type
_entity.pdbx_description
1 polymer ?
#
loop_
_entity_poly.entity_id
_entity_poly.type
_entity_poly.pdbx_seq_one_letter_code
_entity_poly.pdbx_strand_id
1 'polypeptide(L)'
;MNGSSRCELHDGAEQRNVCRNHDEIRFWSDYLSAADYLVDDQGRGGGLGESPFVLLGDLNASPYEGDASRTAITGLLRHPKMAAIDFPQSLGGIEHSPKVNQQHSALHTAVWRMQVDYVRPSRALPILQQAVFWPHSNDSQFSLLKNTSDHLLVFLDLTL
;
A
#
# COMPACT_ATOMS: atom_id res chain seq x y z
N MET A 1 1.69 24.14 -35.02
CA MET A 1 0.74 24.57 -33.97
C MET A 1 -0.13 23.37 -33.62
N ASN A 2 -0.28 23.14 -32.30
CA ASN A 2 -1.19 22.24 -31.59
C ASN A 2 -1.11 20.73 -31.89
N GLY A 3 -0.92 19.84 -30.92
CA GLY A 3 -0.89 20.00 -29.47
C GLY A 3 -1.07 18.64 -28.77
N SER A 4 -0.65 18.61 -27.51
CA SER A 4 -0.83 17.55 -26.53
C SER A 4 0.12 16.34 -26.66
N SER A 5 1.35 16.56 -26.17
CA SER A 5 2.10 15.54 -25.45
C SER A 5 1.21 14.96 -24.34
N ARG A 6 0.68 13.76 -24.56
CA ARG A 6 0.23 12.93 -23.44
C ARG A 6 1.43 12.74 -22.54
N CYS A 7 1.30 13.08 -21.26
CA CYS A 7 2.19 12.61 -20.23
C CYS A 7 2.34 11.10 -20.41
N GLU A 8 3.48 10.69 -20.93
CA GLU A 8 3.87 9.30 -21.02
C GLU A 8 4.04 8.82 -19.58
N LEU A 9 3.21 7.87 -19.17
CA LEU A 9 3.30 7.09 -17.94
C LEU A 9 4.56 6.19 -17.89
N HIS A 10 5.55 6.47 -18.73
CA HIS A 10 6.77 5.69 -18.84
C HIS A 10 7.88 6.48 -18.14
N ASP A 11 8.45 5.90 -17.09
CA ASP A 11 9.62 6.46 -16.44
C ASP A 11 10.75 6.49 -17.47
N GLY A 12 11.08 7.68 -17.98
CA GLY A 12 12.19 7.88 -18.89
C GLY A 12 13.51 7.42 -18.27
N ALA A 13 14.64 7.69 -18.93
CA ALA A 13 15.96 7.32 -18.40
C ALA A 13 16.20 7.84 -16.97
N GLU A 14 15.52 8.92 -16.60
CA GLU A 14 15.56 9.56 -15.30
C GLU A 14 14.81 8.84 -14.16
N GLN A 15 13.91 7.88 -14.46
CA GLN A 15 13.16 7.08 -13.47
C GLN A 15 12.54 7.89 -12.32
N ARG A 16 11.97 9.06 -12.65
CA ARG A 16 11.53 10.05 -11.64
C ARG A 16 10.41 9.52 -10.75
N ASN A 17 9.46 8.77 -11.29
CA ASN A 17 8.33 8.27 -10.50
C ASN A 17 8.79 7.19 -9.53
N VAL A 18 9.65 6.27 -9.98
CA VAL A 18 10.27 5.26 -9.10
C VAL A 18 11.10 5.92 -8.00
N CYS A 19 11.92 6.92 -8.32
CA CYS A 19 12.73 7.63 -7.31
C CYS A 19 11.84 8.37 -6.30
N ARG A 20 10.78 9.05 -6.76
CA ARG A 20 9.86 9.75 -5.87
C ARG A 20 9.14 8.78 -4.93
N ASN A 21 8.57 7.70 -5.46
CA ASN A 21 7.87 6.71 -4.64
C ASN A 21 8.81 6.01 -3.65
N HIS A 22 10.05 5.73 -4.06
CA HIS A 22 11.08 5.25 -3.15
C HIS A 22 11.27 6.19 -1.95
N ASP A 23 11.41 7.49 -2.20
CA ASP A 23 11.65 8.47 -1.14
C ASP A 23 10.40 8.68 -0.26
N GLU A 24 9.20 8.60 -0.82
CA GLU A 24 7.93 8.59 -0.06
C GLU A 24 7.83 7.40 0.89
N ILE A 25 8.22 6.19 0.44
CA ILE A 25 8.22 4.98 1.29
C ILE A 25 9.32 5.05 2.34
N ARG A 26 10.50 5.53 1.95
CA ARG A 26 11.63 5.75 2.85
C ARG A 26 11.25 6.72 3.97
N PHE A 27 10.58 7.83 3.63
CA PHE A 27 10.10 8.80 4.61
C PHE A 27 9.31 8.13 5.74
N TRP A 28 8.40 7.20 5.42
CA TRP A 28 7.65 6.49 6.47
C TRP A 28 8.53 5.61 7.35
N SER A 29 9.51 4.92 6.77
CA SER A 29 10.47 4.11 7.55
C SER A 29 11.28 4.97 8.52
N ASP A 30 11.75 6.12 8.03
CA ASP A 30 12.52 7.09 8.81
C ASP A 30 11.65 7.76 9.88
N TYR A 31 10.39 8.06 9.55
CA TYR A 31 9.42 8.59 10.50
C TYR A 31 9.15 7.62 11.63
N LEU A 32 8.95 6.32 11.34
CA LEU A 32 8.81 5.29 12.36
C LEU A 32 10.08 5.05 13.20
N SER A 33 11.26 5.34 12.62
CA SER A 33 12.56 5.24 13.29
C SER A 33 12.97 6.49 14.05
N ALA A 34 12.19 7.57 13.98
CA ALA A 34 12.54 8.88 14.50
C ALA A 34 13.92 9.38 14.02
N ALA A 35 14.13 9.35 12.71
CA ALA A 35 15.35 9.87 12.09
C ALA A 35 15.58 11.36 12.45
N ASP A 36 16.84 11.71 12.69
CA ASP A 36 17.27 13.00 13.25
C ASP A 36 17.05 14.21 12.32
N TYR A 37 16.95 13.98 11.01
CA TYR A 37 16.71 15.01 10.02
C TYR A 37 15.24 15.37 9.81
N LEU A 38 14.31 14.67 10.48
CA LEU A 38 12.89 15.01 10.41
C LEU A 38 12.64 16.20 11.32
N VAL A 39 12.47 17.38 10.74
CA VAL A 39 12.21 18.63 11.46
C VAL A 39 10.99 19.29 10.84
N ASP A 40 10.03 19.69 11.68
CA ASP A 40 8.84 20.39 11.22
C ASP A 40 9.09 21.89 10.97
N ASP A 41 8.07 22.58 10.42
CA ASP A 41 8.15 24.02 10.11
C ASP A 41 8.35 24.92 11.35
N GLN A 42 8.18 24.37 12.56
CA GLN A 42 8.43 25.07 13.83
C GLN A 42 9.82 24.74 14.41
N GLY A 43 10.66 24.01 13.68
CA GLY A 43 12.00 23.63 14.11
C GLY A 43 12.01 22.47 15.13
N ARG A 44 10.89 21.76 15.30
CA ARG A 44 10.82 20.63 16.24
C ARG A 44 11.31 19.37 15.51
N GLY A 45 12.38 18.77 16.05
CA GLY A 45 12.81 17.44 15.66
C GLY A 45 11.70 16.42 15.91
N GLY A 46 11.54 15.49 14.99
CA GLY A 46 10.33 14.70 14.86
C GLY A 46 10.56 13.25 14.44
N GLY A 47 9.43 12.58 14.21
CA GLY A 47 9.35 11.13 14.11
C GLY A 47 8.27 10.59 15.04
N LEU A 48 7.85 9.36 14.80
CA LEU A 48 6.87 8.71 15.64
C LEU A 48 7.52 8.23 16.95
N GLY A 49 6.96 8.66 18.07
CA GLY A 49 7.29 8.15 19.40
C GLY A 49 6.86 6.69 19.60
N GLU A 50 6.56 6.34 20.85
CA GLU A 50 6.20 4.96 21.23
C GLU A 50 4.69 4.69 21.25
N SER A 51 3.88 5.65 20.80
CA SER A 51 2.43 5.49 20.74
C SER A 51 2.01 4.41 19.74
N PRO A 52 0.96 3.62 20.02
CA PRO A 52 0.33 2.76 19.03
C PRO A 52 -0.12 3.57 17.80
N PHE A 53 -0.04 2.96 16.61
CA PHE A 53 -0.35 3.63 15.35
C PHE A 53 -0.88 2.64 14.31
N VAL A 54 -1.49 3.17 13.25
CA VAL A 54 -1.79 2.44 12.02
C VAL A 54 -1.22 3.23 10.86
N LEU A 55 -0.36 2.60 10.05
CA LEU A 55 0.02 3.12 8.74
C LEU A 55 -1.11 2.78 7.77
N LEU A 56 -1.76 3.80 7.23
CA LEU A 56 -2.93 3.66 6.36
C LEU A 56 -2.74 4.51 5.12
N GLY A 57 -2.82 3.89 3.94
CA GLY A 57 -2.83 4.61 2.68
C GLY A 57 -2.38 3.79 1.47
N ASP A 58 -2.42 4.46 0.32
CA ASP A 58 -1.83 4.01 -0.93
C ASP A 58 -0.32 4.30 -0.92
N LEU A 59 0.48 3.24 -0.89
CA LEU A 59 1.96 3.34 -0.96
C LEU A 59 2.45 3.17 -2.40
N ASN A 60 1.56 2.87 -3.35
CA ASN A 60 1.81 2.70 -4.77
C ASN A 60 3.00 1.77 -5.11
N ALA A 61 3.22 0.77 -4.24
CA ALA A 61 4.32 -0.17 -4.35
C ALA A 61 3.88 -1.54 -3.85
N SER A 62 4.22 -2.59 -4.61
CA SER A 62 3.99 -3.98 -4.22
C SER A 62 5.31 -4.67 -3.88
N PRO A 63 5.35 -5.53 -2.85
CA PRO A 63 6.53 -6.35 -2.55
C PRO A 63 6.79 -7.43 -3.60
N TYR A 64 5.82 -7.76 -4.46
CA TYR A 64 5.90 -8.86 -5.43
C TYR A 64 5.87 -8.39 -6.89
N GLU A 65 5.10 -7.35 -7.20
CA GLU A 65 4.74 -6.95 -8.56
C GLU A 65 5.06 -5.46 -8.83
N GLY A 66 5.17 -5.08 -10.10
CA GLY A 66 5.47 -3.72 -10.51
C GLY A 66 6.96 -3.32 -10.43
N ASP A 67 7.21 -2.04 -10.69
CA ASP A 67 8.56 -1.46 -10.88
C ASP A 67 9.04 -0.63 -9.68
N ALA A 68 8.19 -0.44 -8.67
CA ALA A 68 8.55 0.25 -7.44
C ALA A 68 9.72 -0.45 -6.71
N SER A 69 10.43 0.29 -5.86
CA SER A 69 11.56 -0.27 -5.10
C SER A 69 11.08 -1.33 -4.11
N ARG A 70 11.29 -2.61 -4.46
CA ARG A 70 10.98 -3.76 -3.60
C ARG A 70 11.69 -3.66 -2.24
N THR A 71 12.93 -3.16 -2.22
CA THR A 71 13.70 -2.98 -0.98
C THR A 71 13.04 -1.97 -0.05
N ALA A 72 12.57 -0.83 -0.58
CA ALA A 72 11.93 0.20 0.23
C ALA A 72 10.61 -0.32 0.82
N ILE A 73 9.72 -0.87 -0.01
CA ILE A 73 8.40 -1.34 0.47
C ILE A 73 8.52 -2.53 1.42
N THR A 74 9.39 -3.50 1.13
CA THR A 74 9.60 -4.64 2.05
C THR A 74 10.29 -4.22 3.33
N GLY A 75 11.19 -3.22 3.30
CA GLY A 75 11.80 -2.63 4.47
C GLY A 75 10.78 -1.96 5.39
N LEU A 76 9.90 -1.11 4.83
CA LEU A 76 8.81 -0.47 5.57
C LEU A 76 7.85 -1.50 6.17
N LEU A 77 7.40 -2.48 5.39
CA LEU A 77 6.43 -3.49 5.84
C LEU A 77 6.99 -4.46 6.88
N ARG A 78 8.32 -4.59 6.96
CA ARG A 78 9.05 -5.37 7.98
C ARG A 78 9.64 -4.51 9.10
N HIS A 79 9.29 -3.23 9.15
CA HIS A 79 9.82 -2.31 10.16
C HIS A 79 9.54 -2.84 11.59
N PRO A 80 10.50 -2.79 12.54
CA PRO A 80 10.35 -3.42 13.85
C PRO A 80 9.17 -2.92 14.71
N LYS A 81 8.68 -1.70 14.45
CA LYS A 81 7.49 -1.15 15.13
C LYS A 81 6.17 -1.64 14.51
N MET A 82 6.19 -2.24 13.32
CA MET A 82 5.01 -2.74 12.60
C MET A 82 4.65 -4.15 13.05
N ALA A 83 3.35 -4.50 13.02
CA ALA A 83 2.91 -5.84 13.32
C ALA A 83 3.36 -6.84 12.23
N ALA A 84 3.92 -7.98 12.67
CA ALA A 84 4.30 -9.09 11.81
C ALA A 84 3.07 -9.96 11.49
N ILE A 85 2.24 -9.47 10.58
CA ILE A 85 1.01 -10.14 10.13
C ILE A 85 1.00 -10.32 8.61
N ASP A 86 0.26 -11.32 8.16
CA ASP A 86 -0.03 -11.52 6.75
C ASP A 86 -0.82 -10.35 6.16
N PHE A 87 -0.87 -10.28 4.83
CA PHE A 87 -1.70 -9.31 4.13
C PHE A 87 -3.14 -9.80 3.99
N PRO A 88 -4.13 -8.90 3.98
CA PRO A 88 -5.51 -9.28 3.70
C PRO A 88 -5.63 -9.85 2.28
N GLN A 89 -6.52 -10.84 2.12
CA GLN A 89 -6.77 -11.52 0.86
C GLN A 89 -8.21 -11.30 0.37
N SER A 90 -8.45 -11.48 -0.93
CA SER A 90 -9.78 -11.49 -1.52
C SER A 90 -9.98 -12.58 -2.58
N LEU A 91 -11.20 -13.10 -2.66
CA LEU A 91 -11.60 -14.04 -3.71
C LEU A 91 -11.78 -13.32 -5.06
N GLY A 92 -12.29 -12.09 -5.06
CA GLY A 92 -12.45 -11.29 -6.28
C GLY A 92 -11.11 -10.92 -6.92
N GLY A 93 -10.06 -10.67 -6.15
CA GLY A 93 -8.71 -10.46 -6.68
C GLY A 93 -8.17 -11.69 -7.44
N ILE A 94 -8.41 -12.89 -6.90
CA ILE A 94 -8.07 -14.16 -7.57
C ILE A 94 -8.85 -14.31 -8.89
N GLU A 95 -10.17 -14.09 -8.86
CA GLU A 95 -11.03 -14.19 -10.03
C GLU A 95 -10.65 -13.19 -11.13
N HIS A 96 -10.28 -11.96 -10.75
CA HIS A 96 -9.92 -10.89 -11.69
C HIS A 96 -8.57 -11.11 -12.40
N SER A 97 -7.70 -11.92 -11.79
CA SER A 97 -6.32 -12.15 -12.22
C SER A 97 -6.00 -13.65 -12.40
N PRO A 98 -6.78 -14.42 -13.20
CA PRO A 98 -6.70 -15.89 -13.23
C PRO A 98 -5.40 -16.43 -13.86
N LYS A 99 -4.61 -15.56 -14.49
CA LYS A 99 -3.32 -15.90 -15.13
C LYS A 99 -2.11 -15.53 -14.26
N VAL A 100 -2.34 -14.88 -13.13
CA VAL A 100 -1.29 -14.49 -12.17
C VAL A 100 -1.17 -15.61 -11.13
N ASN A 101 -0.02 -15.70 -10.46
CA ASN A 101 0.11 -16.56 -9.28
C ASN A 101 -1.02 -16.24 -8.29
N GLN A 102 -1.80 -17.26 -7.93
CA GLN A 102 -2.96 -17.12 -7.05
C GLN A 102 -2.62 -16.45 -5.71
N GLN A 103 -1.42 -16.71 -5.18
CA GLN A 103 -0.93 -16.10 -3.94
C GLN A 103 -0.72 -14.59 -4.08
N HIS A 104 -0.36 -14.09 -5.25
CA HIS A 104 -0.22 -12.65 -5.50
C HIS A 104 -1.56 -12.02 -5.82
N SER A 105 -2.38 -12.65 -6.66
CA SER A 105 -3.69 -12.12 -7.04
C SER A 105 -4.64 -11.98 -5.86
N ALA A 106 -4.53 -12.87 -4.86
CA ALA A 106 -5.30 -12.75 -3.63
C ALA A 106 -5.02 -11.44 -2.89
N LEU A 107 -3.84 -10.83 -3.08
CA LEU A 107 -3.38 -9.62 -2.41
C LEU A 107 -3.67 -8.34 -3.21
N HIS A 108 -4.25 -8.45 -4.41
CA HIS A 108 -4.51 -7.28 -5.25
C HIS A 108 -5.51 -6.35 -4.56
N THR A 109 -5.14 -5.07 -4.47
CA THR A 109 -5.96 -3.99 -3.91
C THR A 109 -6.41 -2.99 -4.98
N ALA A 110 -5.93 -3.15 -6.22
CA ALA A 110 -6.32 -2.32 -7.36
C ALA A 110 -6.66 -3.16 -8.60
N VAL A 111 -7.55 -2.64 -9.44
CA VAL A 111 -8.04 -3.32 -10.66
C VAL A 111 -6.95 -3.55 -11.70
N TRP A 112 -5.84 -2.82 -11.65
CA TRP A 112 -4.65 -3.08 -12.47
C TRP A 112 -3.73 -4.16 -11.90
N ARG A 113 -4.21 -4.96 -10.93
CA ARG A 113 -3.58 -6.21 -10.48
C ARG A 113 -2.30 -5.99 -9.68
N MET A 114 -2.37 -5.10 -8.70
CA MET A 114 -1.28 -4.85 -7.76
C MET A 114 -1.79 -4.69 -6.34
N GLN A 115 -0.92 -5.01 -5.38
CA GLN A 115 -1.07 -4.67 -3.96
C GLN A 115 -0.40 -3.32 -3.72
N VAL A 116 -1.19 -2.25 -3.64
CA VAL A 116 -0.69 -0.88 -3.48
C VAL A 116 -1.24 -0.17 -2.24
N ASP A 117 -2.37 -0.67 -1.72
CA ASP A 117 -3.06 -0.10 -0.57
C ASP A 117 -2.77 -0.92 0.69
N TYR A 118 -2.50 -0.23 1.80
CA TYR A 118 -2.07 -0.86 3.03
C TYR A 118 -2.80 -0.28 4.25
N VAL A 119 -3.21 -1.19 5.14
CA VAL A 119 -3.61 -0.89 6.52
C VAL A 119 -2.74 -1.75 7.43
N ARG A 120 -1.72 -1.16 8.05
CA ARG A 120 -0.70 -1.86 8.83
C ARG A 120 -0.62 -1.30 10.25
N PRO A 121 -1.05 -2.06 11.27
CA PRO A 121 -0.99 -1.61 12.64
C PRO A 121 0.44 -1.73 13.20
N SER A 122 0.70 -0.99 14.27
CA SER A 122 1.88 -1.20 15.10
C SER A 122 1.81 -2.57 15.79
N ARG A 123 2.96 -3.10 16.19
CA ARG A 123 3.06 -4.38 16.92
C ARG A 123 2.30 -4.42 18.26
N ALA A 124 1.90 -3.26 18.78
CA ALA A 124 1.19 -3.15 20.05
C ALA A 124 -0.34 -3.32 19.90
N LEU A 125 -0.87 -3.28 18.67
CA LEU A 125 -2.31 -3.34 18.42
C LEU A 125 -2.74 -4.75 18.00
N PRO A 126 -3.60 -5.42 18.77
CA PRO A 126 -4.15 -6.73 18.41
C PRO A 126 -5.19 -6.60 17.29
N ILE A 127 -5.15 -7.55 16.36
CA ILE A 127 -6.01 -7.56 15.16
C ILE A 127 -7.08 -8.62 15.31
N LEU A 128 -8.32 -8.25 14.97
CA LEU A 128 -9.46 -9.16 14.94
C LEU A 128 -9.66 -9.72 13.54
N GLN A 129 -9.71 -8.84 12.55
CA GLN A 129 -10.00 -9.20 11.17
C GLN A 129 -9.33 -8.23 10.22
N GLN A 130 -9.02 -8.70 9.01
CA GLN A 130 -8.61 -7.88 7.89
C GLN A 130 -9.12 -8.50 6.60
N ALA A 131 -9.47 -7.68 5.61
CA ALA A 131 -9.75 -8.14 4.26
C ALA A 131 -9.56 -7.02 3.23
N VAL A 132 -9.45 -7.44 1.97
CA VAL A 132 -9.71 -6.56 0.83
C VAL A 132 -11.15 -6.81 0.43
N PHE A 133 -11.98 -5.76 0.44
CA PHE A 133 -13.35 -5.83 -0.02
C PHE A 133 -13.37 -5.93 -1.55
N TRP A 134 -13.16 -7.14 -2.02
CA TRP A 134 -13.30 -7.54 -3.41
C TRP A 134 -14.03 -8.87 -3.44
N PRO A 135 -15.36 -8.87 -3.31
CA PRO A 135 -16.14 -10.09 -3.36
C PRO A 135 -16.04 -10.77 -4.73
N HIS A 136 -16.35 -12.06 -4.79
CA HIS A 136 -16.47 -12.79 -6.05
C HIS A 136 -17.64 -12.24 -6.88
N SER A 137 -17.58 -12.35 -8.21
CA SER A 137 -18.62 -11.93 -9.15
C SER A 137 -20.03 -12.49 -8.89
N ASN A 138 -20.15 -13.61 -8.18
CA ASN A 138 -21.42 -14.26 -7.83
C ASN A 138 -22.00 -13.76 -6.50
N ASP A 139 -21.25 -12.95 -5.74
CA ASP A 139 -21.73 -12.35 -4.50
C ASP A 139 -22.69 -11.18 -4.79
N SER A 140 -23.77 -11.09 -4.03
CA SER A 140 -24.72 -9.97 -4.09
C SER A 140 -24.07 -8.58 -3.91
N GLN A 141 -22.96 -8.49 -3.17
CA GLN A 141 -22.24 -7.26 -2.91
C GLN A 141 -21.31 -6.85 -4.07
N PHE A 142 -21.07 -7.73 -5.06
CA PHE A 142 -20.19 -7.42 -6.19
C PHE A 142 -20.65 -6.18 -6.98
N SER A 143 -21.95 -5.92 -7.04
CA SER A 143 -22.48 -4.72 -7.71
C SER A 143 -22.02 -3.42 -7.08
N LEU A 144 -21.57 -3.42 -5.82
CA LEU A 144 -21.04 -2.23 -5.13
C LEU A 144 -19.68 -1.77 -5.69
N LEU A 145 -18.99 -2.62 -6.45
CA LEU A 145 -17.73 -2.26 -7.10
C LEU A 145 -17.92 -1.47 -8.42
N LYS A 146 -19.15 -1.43 -8.96
CA LYS A 146 -19.41 -0.83 -10.27
C LYS A 146 -19.31 0.70 -10.21
N ASN A 147 -18.39 1.27 -10.98
CA ASN A 147 -18.14 2.71 -11.10
C ASN A 147 -17.81 3.40 -9.76
N THR A 148 -17.19 2.67 -8.83
CA THR A 148 -16.84 3.20 -7.50
C THR A 148 -15.42 3.74 -7.49
N SER A 149 -14.44 2.89 -7.75
CA SER A 149 -13.01 3.23 -7.81
C SER A 149 -12.26 2.12 -8.55
N ASP A 150 -11.06 2.44 -9.01
CA ASP A 150 -10.05 1.52 -9.52
C ASP A 150 -9.16 0.92 -8.40
N HIS A 151 -9.26 1.46 -7.18
CA HIS A 151 -8.81 0.83 -5.94
C HIS A 151 -9.96 0.13 -5.20
N LEU A 152 -9.61 -0.82 -4.34
CA LEU A 152 -10.53 -1.61 -3.53
C LEU A 152 -10.30 -1.30 -2.05
N LEU A 153 -11.39 -1.29 -1.28
CA LEU A 153 -11.32 -1.01 0.15
C LEU A 153 -10.49 -2.09 0.86
N VAL A 154 -9.42 -1.67 1.53
CA VAL A 154 -8.65 -2.49 2.46
C VAL A 154 -9.01 -2.06 3.87
N PHE A 155 -9.36 -3.01 4.74
CA PHE A 155 -9.72 -2.69 6.12
C PHE A 155 -9.09 -3.64 7.12
N LEU A 156 -9.07 -3.18 8.36
CA LEU A 156 -8.57 -3.92 9.50
C LEU A 156 -9.39 -3.52 10.74
N ASP A 157 -9.89 -4.53 11.45
CA ASP A 157 -10.60 -4.38 12.72
C ASP A 157 -9.63 -4.64 13.87
N LEU A 158 -9.62 -3.72 14.84
CA LEU A 158 -8.73 -3.73 16.01
C LEU A 158 -9.50 -3.94 17.30
N THR A 159 -8.82 -4.50 18.31
CA THR A 159 -9.26 -4.40 19.71
C THR A 159 -8.42 -3.35 20.43
N LEU A 160 -9.08 -2.54 21.27
CA LEU A 160 -8.46 -1.51 22.10
C LEU A 160 -8.34 -1.96 23.56
#